data_AF-A0ABD5BI56-F1
#
_entry.id   AF-A0ABD5BI56-F1
#
_cell.length_a   1.000
_cell.length_b   1.000
_cell.length_c   1.000
_cell.angle_alpha   90.00
_cell.angle_beta   90.00
_cell.angle_gamma   90.00
#
_symmetry.space_group_name_H-M   'P 1'
#
loop_
_entity.id
_entity.type
_entity.pdbx_description
1 polymer ?
#
loop_
_entity_poly.entity_id
_entity_poly.type
_entity_poly.pdbx_seq_one_letter_code
_entity_poly.pdbx_strand_id
1 'polypeptide(L)'
;ELQQVLGTSAAAGYKTLYVPALIPFLLVVLLCIPLFRLNGDQVRQMFSETGGRVARPFIALFGALVMVNLMMQGGDNAPVILIGKALAALTGESWLLFSSFLGALGSFFSGSNTVSNLTFGGIQQSIAQSSGLDVNLTLALQSVGGAMGNMVCLNNI
;
A
#
# COMPACT_ATOMS: atom_id res chain seq x y z
N GLU A 1 -23.06 -12.54 3.45
CA GLU A 1 -24.22 -11.62 3.41
C GLU A 1 -24.10 -10.50 4.45
N LEU A 2 -23.12 -9.59 4.33
CA LEU A 2 -23.06 -8.34 5.11
C LEU A 2 -22.72 -7.21 4.12
N GLN A 3 -23.73 -6.81 3.34
CA GLN A 3 -23.56 -5.95 2.15
C GLN A 3 -23.75 -4.45 2.39
N GLN A 4 -23.96 -3.99 3.63
CA GLN A 4 -24.18 -2.56 3.86
C GLN A 4 -23.56 -2.08 5.17
N VAL A 5 -22.35 -1.55 5.07
CA VAL A 5 -21.83 -0.58 6.04
C VAL A 5 -21.39 0.63 5.23
N LEU A 6 -22.09 1.77 5.43
CA LEU A 6 -21.81 3.10 4.84
C LEU A 6 -22.14 3.34 3.35
N GLY A 7 -23.07 2.58 2.75
CA GLY A 7 -23.61 2.91 1.42
C GLY A 7 -22.66 2.66 0.24
N THR A 8 -21.54 1.97 0.47
CA THR A 8 -20.66 1.47 -0.59
C THR A 8 -20.77 -0.05 -0.66
N SER A 9 -21.02 -0.58 -1.86
CA SER A 9 -20.96 -2.02 -2.12
C SER A 9 -19.50 -2.46 -2.18
N ALA A 10 -18.83 -2.56 -1.04
CA ALA A 10 -17.51 -3.14 -0.94
C ALA A 10 -17.61 -4.67 -1.06
N ALA A 11 -17.99 -5.15 -2.25
CA ALA A 11 -17.78 -6.53 -2.63
C ALA A 11 -16.28 -6.72 -2.92
N ALA A 12 -15.46 -6.69 -1.87
CA ALA A 12 -14.06 -7.10 -1.93
C ALA A 12 -14.04 -8.63 -2.07
N GLY A 13 -14.31 -9.11 -3.29
CA GLY A 13 -14.09 -10.50 -3.66
C GLY A 13 -12.58 -10.76 -3.57
N TYR A 14 -12.16 -11.43 -2.50
CA TYR A 14 -10.77 -11.83 -2.33
C TYR A 14 -10.45 -12.87 -3.41
N LYS A 15 -9.93 -12.42 -4.56
CA LYS A 15 -9.42 -13.32 -5.59
C LYS A 15 -8.11 -13.89 -5.05
N THR A 16 -8.20 -14.98 -4.28
CA THR A 16 -7.06 -15.66 -3.65
C THR A 16 -5.95 -16.00 -4.64
N LEU A 17 -6.30 -16.13 -5.93
CA LEU A 17 -5.37 -16.37 -7.04
C LEU A 17 -4.60 -15.12 -7.52
N TYR A 18 -5.04 -13.91 -7.16
CA TYR A 18 -4.42 -12.64 -7.56
C TYR A 18 -3.31 -12.19 -6.60
N VAL A 19 -3.10 -12.91 -5.50
CA VAL A 19 -1.92 -12.78 -4.63
C VAL A 19 -0.97 -13.91 -5.02
N PRO A 20 -0.13 -13.73 -6.06
CA PRO A 20 0.57 -14.84 -6.71
C PRO A 20 1.54 -15.54 -5.75
N ALA A 21 1.96 -14.83 -4.70
CA ALA A 21 2.92 -15.32 -3.71
C ALA A 21 2.28 -16.15 -2.59
N LEU A 22 1.00 -15.96 -2.24
CA LEU A 22 0.44 -16.55 -1.00
C LEU A 22 0.36 -18.08 -1.06
N ILE A 23 -0.20 -18.60 -2.15
CA ILE A 23 -0.37 -20.04 -2.38
C ILE A 23 0.98 -20.77 -2.47
N PRO A 24 1.94 -20.35 -3.33
CA PRO A 24 3.24 -20.99 -3.39
C PRO A 24 4.05 -20.82 -2.10
N PHE A 25 3.96 -19.67 -1.42
CA PHE A 25 4.63 -19.47 -0.13
C PHE A 25 4.15 -20.45 0.93
N LEU A 26 2.82 -20.62 1.09
CA LEU A 26 2.25 -21.59 2.03
C LEU A 26 2.66 -23.02 1.70
N LEU A 27 2.64 -23.39 0.41
CA LEU A 27 3.10 -24.71 -0.02
C LEU A 27 4.57 -24.93 0.32
N VAL A 28 5.45 -23.96 0.06
CA VAL A 28 6.87 -24.05 0.39
C VAL A 28 7.06 -24.18 1.90
N VAL A 29 6.38 -23.39 2.73
CA VAL A 29 6.47 -23.50 4.20
C VAL A 29 6.02 -24.89 4.68
N LEU A 30 4.89 -25.40 4.17
CA LEU A 30 4.37 -26.73 4.52
C LEU A 30 5.30 -27.87 4.07
N LEU A 31 6.00 -27.72 2.95
CA LEU A 31 6.99 -28.68 2.47
C LEU A 31 8.32 -28.59 3.24
N CYS A 32 8.73 -27.39 3.64
CA CYS A 32 9.94 -27.17 4.43
C CYS A 32 9.87 -27.83 5.82
N ILE A 33 8.70 -27.86 6.47
CA ILE A 33 8.53 -28.47 7.80
C ILE A 33 8.98 -29.96 7.83
N PRO A 34 8.44 -30.86 6.98
CA PRO A 34 8.90 -32.25 6.92
C PRO A 34 10.28 -32.40 6.27
N LEU A 35 10.63 -31.58 5.27
CA LEU A 35 11.92 -31.66 4.57
C LEU A 35 13.11 -31.35 5.50
N PHE A 36 12.98 -30.32 6.35
CA PHE A 36 14.01 -29.93 7.31
C PHE A 36 13.84 -30.57 8.69
N ARG A 37 12.84 -31.48 8.85
CA ARG A 37 12.55 -32.19 10.10
C ARG A 37 12.43 -31.24 11.31
N LEU A 38 11.70 -30.14 11.14
CA LEU A 38 11.54 -29.14 12.18
C LEU A 38 10.66 -29.66 13.32
N ASN A 39 11.08 -29.39 14.56
CA ASN A 39 10.29 -29.70 15.74
C ASN A 39 9.13 -28.70 15.90
N GLY A 40 8.02 -29.14 16.49
CA GLY A 40 6.83 -28.28 16.70
C GLY A 40 7.13 -26.99 17.46
N ASP A 41 8.07 -27.02 18.40
CA ASP A 41 8.52 -25.84 19.15
C ASP A 41 9.27 -24.84 18.27
N GLN A 42 10.09 -25.31 17.33
CA GLN A 42 10.80 -24.44 16.37
C GLN A 42 9.81 -23.75 15.43
N VAL A 43 8.81 -24.49 14.94
CA VAL A 43 7.73 -23.93 14.13
C VAL A 43 6.98 -22.85 14.90
N ARG A 44 6.57 -23.16 16.14
CA ARG A 44 5.88 -22.19 17.02
C ARG A 44 6.70 -20.93 17.26
N GLN A 45 8.00 -21.07 17.53
CA GLN A 45 8.89 -19.93 17.74
C GLN A 45 8.97 -19.04 16.49
N MET A 46 9.14 -19.63 15.29
CA MET A 46 9.19 -18.86 14.04
C MET A 46 7.91 -18.06 13.79
N PHE A 47 6.74 -18.67 14.00
CA PHE A 47 5.46 -17.97 13.86
C PHE A 47 5.27 -16.88 14.92
N SER A 48 5.66 -17.13 16.17
CA SER A 48 5.54 -16.16 17.27
C SER A 48 6.46 -14.95 17.06
N GLU A 49 7.73 -15.16 16.68
CA GLU A 49 8.66 -14.08 16.40
C GLU A 49 8.20 -13.24 15.21
N THR A 50 7.76 -13.89 14.13
CA THR A 50 7.24 -13.20 12.94
C THR A 50 5.99 -12.39 13.28
N GLY A 51 5.05 -12.97 14.04
CA GLY A 51 3.85 -12.27 14.50
C GLY A 51 4.18 -11.02 15.33
N GLY A 52 5.13 -11.13 16.27
CA GLY A 52 5.58 -10.00 17.07
C GLY A 52 6.21 -8.88 16.24
N ARG A 53 6.99 -9.22 15.21
CA ARG A 53 7.61 -8.24 14.30
C ARG A 53 6.60 -7.51 13.42
N VAL A 54 5.53 -8.18 12.99
CA VAL A 54 4.49 -7.61 12.11
C VAL A 54 3.47 -6.77 12.88
N ALA A 55 3.24 -7.06 14.18
CA ALA A 55 2.17 -6.42 14.96
C ALA A 55 2.29 -4.89 15.06
N ARG A 56 3.50 -4.35 15.28
CA ARG A 56 3.69 -2.89 15.41
C ARG A 56 3.47 -2.15 14.07
N PRO A 57 4.10 -2.56 12.94
CA PRO A 57 3.80 -2.00 11.62
C PRO A 57 2.32 -2.09 11.24
N PHE A 58 1.65 -3.19 11.62
CA PHE A 58 0.24 -3.40 11.32
C PHE A 58 -0.65 -2.30 11.93
N ILE A 59 -0.43 -1.91 13.19
CA ILE A 59 -1.22 -0.85 13.84
C ILE A 59 -1.03 0.50 13.13
N ALA A 60 0.22 0.84 12.77
CA ALA A 60 0.52 2.07 12.05
C ALA A 60 -0.13 2.10 10.66
N LEU A 61 0.00 1.00 9.91
CA LEU A 61 -0.62 0.80 8.60
C LEU A 61 -2.15 0.89 8.68
N PHE A 62 -2.76 0.27 9.70
CA PHE A 62 -4.20 0.32 9.90
C PHE A 62 -4.69 1.76 10.14
N GLY A 63 -4.02 2.51 11.01
CA GLY A 63 -4.35 3.92 11.25
C GLY A 63 -4.19 4.79 10.01
N ALA A 64 -3.08 4.64 9.28
CA ALA A 64 -2.85 5.35 8.02
C ALA A 64 -3.92 5.01 6.97
N LEU A 65 -4.25 3.73 6.82
CA LEU A 65 -5.29 3.29 5.88
C LEU A 65 -6.66 3.87 6.22
N VAL A 66 -7.05 3.88 7.51
CA VAL A 66 -8.31 4.49 7.95
C VAL A 66 -8.32 5.99 7.64
N MET A 67 -7.25 6.70 7.95
CA MET A 67 -7.12 8.13 7.68
C MET A 67 -7.23 8.43 6.17
N VAL A 68 -6.54 7.68 5.33
CA VAL A 68 -6.60 7.83 3.87
C VAL A 68 -8.01 7.54 3.35
N ASN A 69 -8.67 6.47 3.82
CA ASN A 69 -10.04 6.17 3.44
C ASN A 69 -11.02 7.30 3.82
N LEU A 70 -10.86 7.90 5.01
CA LEU A 70 -11.66 9.05 5.42
C LEU A 70 -11.38 10.28 4.55
N MET A 71 -10.12 10.54 4.18
CA MET A 71 -9.75 11.65 3.31
C MET A 71 -10.18 11.48 1.86
N MET A 72 -10.44 10.25 1.42
CA MET A 72 -11.02 9.92 0.11
C MET A 72 -12.56 9.89 0.14
N GLN A 73 -13.17 10.00 1.32
CA GLN A 73 -14.62 10.04 1.46
C GLN A 73 -15.16 11.41 1.04
N GLY A 74 -16.25 11.41 0.25
CA GLY A 74 -16.85 12.63 -0.28
C GLY A 74 -16.81 12.79 -1.81
N GLY A 75 -16.33 11.77 -2.55
CA GLY A 75 -16.31 11.79 -4.01
C GLY A 75 -15.48 12.97 -4.54
N ASP A 76 -15.98 13.70 -5.52
CA ASP A 76 -15.26 14.86 -6.10
C ASP A 76 -14.90 15.98 -5.09
N ASN A 77 -15.58 16.04 -3.95
CA ASN A 77 -15.32 17.00 -2.87
C ASN A 77 -14.42 16.43 -1.77
N ALA A 78 -13.89 15.22 -1.94
CA ALA A 78 -12.96 14.64 -0.98
C ALA A 78 -11.74 15.57 -0.83
N PRO A 79 -11.29 15.86 0.41
CA PRO A 79 -10.19 16.80 0.67
C PRO A 79 -8.94 16.52 -0.17
N VAL A 80 -8.61 15.25 -0.33
CA VAL A 80 -7.46 14.81 -1.13
C VAL A 80 -7.64 15.07 -2.62
N ILE A 81 -8.84 14.86 -3.14
CA ILE A 81 -9.15 15.08 -4.56
C ILE A 81 -9.13 16.58 -4.85
N LEU A 82 -9.62 17.42 -3.93
CA LEU A 82 -9.56 18.87 -4.05
C LEU A 82 -8.11 19.39 -4.08
N ILE A 83 -7.28 18.95 -3.13
CA ILE A 83 -5.85 19.33 -3.10
C ILE A 83 -5.15 18.83 -4.36
N GLY A 84 -5.42 17.59 -4.77
CA GLY A 84 -4.84 16.99 -5.97
C GLY A 84 -5.25 17.69 -7.26
N LYS A 85 -6.53 18.03 -7.42
CA LYS A 85 -7.05 18.82 -8.55
C LYS A 85 -6.44 20.23 -8.56
N ALA A 86 -6.34 20.88 -7.40
CA ALA A 86 -5.73 22.21 -7.30
C ALA A 86 -4.24 22.18 -7.69
N LEU A 87 -3.48 21.21 -7.20
CA LEU A 87 -2.07 21.07 -7.56
C LEU A 87 -1.88 20.62 -9.02
N ALA A 88 -2.71 19.70 -9.53
CA ALA A 88 -2.68 19.28 -10.92
C ALA A 88 -3.07 20.41 -11.88
N ALA A 89 -4.02 21.28 -11.51
CA ALA A 89 -4.35 22.47 -12.29
C ALA A 89 -3.20 23.48 -12.34
N LEU A 90 -2.40 23.58 -11.27
CA LEU A 90 -1.22 24.44 -11.22
C LEU A 90 0.00 23.85 -11.95
N THR A 91 0.10 22.52 -12.04
CA THR A 91 1.31 21.82 -12.53
C THR A 91 1.13 21.14 -13.89
N GLY A 92 -0.11 20.89 -14.32
CA GLY A 92 -0.45 20.22 -15.57
C GLY A 92 0.17 18.83 -15.67
N GLU A 93 0.78 18.52 -16.82
CA GLU A 93 1.52 17.27 -17.05
C GLU A 93 2.69 17.06 -16.07
N SER A 94 3.19 18.13 -15.44
CA SER A 94 4.28 18.04 -14.45
C SER A 94 3.86 17.30 -13.18
N TRP A 95 2.56 17.02 -12.97
CA TRP A 95 2.09 16.18 -11.87
C TRP A 95 2.76 14.80 -11.84
N LEU A 96 3.14 14.25 -13.00
CA LEU A 96 3.89 12.99 -13.11
C LEU A 96 5.24 13.05 -12.37
N LEU A 97 5.91 14.20 -12.32
CA LEU A 97 7.14 14.39 -11.56
C LEU A 97 6.87 14.38 -10.05
N PHE A 98 5.78 15.04 -9.63
CA PHE A 98 5.35 15.06 -8.23
C PHE A 98 4.90 13.68 -7.74
N SER A 99 4.33 12.86 -8.62
CA SER A 99 3.97 11.48 -8.31
C SER A 99 5.17 10.68 -7.76
N SER A 100 6.32 10.77 -8.44
CA SER A 100 7.56 10.13 -7.97
C SER A 100 8.05 10.72 -6.64
N PHE A 101 7.93 12.04 -6.46
CA PHE A 101 8.36 12.70 -5.22
C PHE A 101 7.51 12.27 -4.02
N LEU A 102 6.18 12.18 -4.19
CA LEU A 102 5.27 11.70 -3.14
C LEU A 102 5.60 10.26 -2.72
N GLY A 103 5.90 9.40 -3.69
CA GLY A 103 6.33 8.03 -3.45
C GLY A 103 7.60 7.97 -2.63
N ALA A 104 8.60 8.76 -3.03
CA ALA A 104 9.87 8.87 -2.32
C ALA A 104 9.65 9.37 -0.89
N LEU A 105 8.85 10.42 -0.69
CA LEU A 105 8.52 10.96 0.63
C LEU A 105 7.90 9.90 1.56
N GLY A 106 6.89 9.17 1.08
CA GLY A 106 6.22 8.14 1.87
C GLY A 106 7.16 7.01 2.27
N SER A 107 7.99 6.55 1.33
CA SER A 107 8.97 5.48 1.60
C SER A 107 10.16 5.94 2.44
N PHE A 108 10.57 7.21 2.33
CA PHE A 108 11.67 7.79 3.12
C PHE A 108 11.33 7.82 4.60
N PHE A 109 10.10 8.20 4.95
CA PHE A 109 9.66 8.19 6.36
C PHE A 109 9.29 6.80 6.85
N SER A 110 8.68 5.96 6.00
CA SER A 110 8.21 4.64 6.42
C SER A 110 9.25 3.52 6.32
N GLY A 111 10.30 3.67 5.50
CA GLY A 111 11.21 2.58 5.13
C GLY A 111 10.55 1.45 4.33
N SER A 112 9.39 1.71 3.72
CA SER A 112 8.61 0.69 3.01
C SER A 112 7.85 1.26 1.83
N ASN A 113 8.14 0.72 0.64
CA ASN A 113 7.40 1.05 -0.57
C ASN A 113 5.93 0.62 -0.49
N THR A 114 5.64 -0.49 0.20
CA THR A 114 4.28 -0.98 0.40
C THR A 114 3.44 -0.01 1.22
N VAL A 115 4.02 0.53 2.31
CA VAL A 115 3.32 1.50 3.16
C VAL A 115 3.10 2.81 2.39
N SER A 116 4.09 3.26 1.61
CA SER A 116 3.96 4.44 0.74
C SER A 116 2.82 4.27 -0.27
N ASN A 117 2.77 3.14 -0.97
CA ASN A 117 1.73 2.84 -1.95
C ASN A 117 0.34 2.68 -1.31
N LEU A 118 0.25 2.10 -0.11
CA LEU A 118 -1.03 2.03 0.61
C LEU A 118 -1.52 3.42 1.03
N THR A 119 -0.60 4.31 1.35
CA THR A 119 -0.92 5.67 1.84
C THR A 119 -1.30 6.61 0.70
N PHE A 120 -0.52 6.62 -0.38
CA PHE A 120 -0.64 7.61 -1.45
C PHE A 120 -1.12 7.05 -2.79
N GLY A 121 -1.14 5.73 -2.99
CA GLY A 121 -1.51 5.12 -4.27
C GLY A 121 -2.96 5.41 -4.67
N GLY A 122 -3.92 5.21 -3.76
CA GLY A 122 -5.33 5.52 -4.02
C GLY A 122 -5.58 7.00 -4.29
N ILE A 123 -4.84 7.87 -3.59
CA ILE A 123 -4.85 9.32 -3.80
C ILE A 123 -4.41 9.65 -5.23
N GLN A 124 -3.25 9.14 -5.64
CA GLN A 124 -2.71 9.42 -6.97
C GLN A 124 -3.52 8.82 -8.10
N GLN A 125 -4.10 7.63 -7.89
CA GLN A 125 -5.05 7.04 -8.83
C GLN A 125 -6.24 7.98 -9.06
N SER A 126 -6.83 8.51 -8.00
CA SER A 126 -7.99 9.40 -8.10
C SER A 126 -7.65 10.72 -8.78
N ILE A 127 -6.46 11.25 -8.54
CA ILE A 127 -5.98 12.49 -9.19
C ILE A 127 -5.72 12.25 -10.67
N ALA A 128 -5.07 11.13 -11.03
CA ALA A 128 -4.83 10.80 -12.43
C ALA A 128 -6.14 10.66 -13.22
N GLN A 129 -7.13 9.97 -12.65
CA GLN A 129 -8.46 9.84 -13.25
C GLN A 129 -9.17 11.19 -13.42
N SER A 130 -9.13 12.04 -12.38
CA SER A 130 -9.83 13.33 -12.39
C SER A 130 -9.19 14.37 -13.30
N SER A 131 -7.88 14.30 -13.47
CA SER A 131 -7.08 15.24 -14.27
C SER A 131 -6.80 14.74 -15.69
N GLY A 132 -7.31 13.56 -16.05
CA GLY A 132 -7.10 12.97 -17.39
C GLY A 132 -5.68 12.46 -17.64
N LEU A 133 -4.89 12.19 -16.60
CA LEU A 133 -3.53 11.66 -16.72
C LEU A 133 -3.55 10.12 -16.80
N ASP A 134 -2.50 9.54 -17.38
CA ASP A 134 -2.34 8.09 -17.41
C ASP A 134 -2.17 7.52 -16.00
N VAL A 135 -3.15 6.71 -15.58
CA VAL A 135 -3.19 6.09 -14.24
C VAL A 135 -2.04 5.12 -14.04
N ASN A 136 -1.70 4.32 -15.05
CA ASN A 136 -0.64 3.33 -14.95
C ASN A 136 0.72 4.01 -14.80
N LEU A 137 0.99 5.04 -15.60
CA LEU A 137 2.21 5.82 -15.54
C LEU A 137 2.35 6.52 -14.20
N THR A 138 1.27 7.15 -13.71
CA THR A 138 1.26 7.82 -12.41
C THR A 138 1.56 6.82 -11.28
N LEU A 139 0.89 5.67 -11.24
CA LEU A 139 1.13 4.67 -10.19
C LEU A 139 2.50 3.99 -10.31
N ALA A 140 3.03 3.86 -11.53
CA ALA A 140 4.38 3.39 -11.76
C ALA A 140 5.40 4.37 -11.20
N LEU A 141 5.25 5.67 -11.49
CA LEU A 141 6.12 6.74 -10.98
C LEU A 141 6.08 6.84 -9.46
N GLN A 142 4.90 6.73 -8.84
CA GLN A 142 4.76 6.59 -7.39
C GLN A 142 5.60 5.43 -6.83
N SER A 143 5.54 4.26 -7.47
CA SER A 143 6.28 3.08 -7.01
C SER A 143 7.78 3.19 -7.24
N VAL A 144 8.22 3.81 -8.33
CA VAL A 144 9.63 4.11 -8.62
C VAL A 144 10.16 5.12 -7.61
N GLY A 145 9.40 6.20 -7.37
CA GLY A 145 9.63 7.16 -6.32
C GLY A 145 9.82 6.48 -4.96
N GLY A 146 8.88 5.62 -4.60
CA GLY A 146 8.93 4.86 -3.36
C GLY A 146 10.10 3.88 -3.27
N ALA A 147 10.59 3.32 -4.38
CA ALA A 147 11.85 2.59 -4.38
C ALA A 147 13.05 3.51 -4.08
N MET A 148 13.08 4.70 -4.69
CA MET A 148 14.14 5.69 -4.47
C MET A 148 14.20 6.17 -3.02
N GLY A 149 13.07 6.60 -2.46
CA GLY A 149 13.03 7.09 -1.07
C GLY A 149 13.37 6.00 -0.05
N ASN A 150 13.06 4.73 -0.35
CA ASN A 150 13.41 3.61 0.50
C ASN A 150 14.93 3.39 0.60
N MET A 151 15.69 3.68 -0.46
CA MET A 151 17.16 3.56 -0.46
C MET A 151 17.85 4.56 0.46
N VAL A 152 17.20 5.70 0.75
CA VAL A 152 17.75 6.79 1.58
C VAL A 152 17.00 6.95 2.92
N CYS A 153 16.12 6.00 3.26
CA CYS A 153 15.38 6.02 4.52
C CYS A 153 16.33 5.80 5.71
N LEU A 154 16.32 6.74 6.67
CA LEU A 154 17.18 6.70 7.87
C LEU A 154 17.05 5.44 8.72
N ASN A 155 15.91 4.74 8.66
CA ASN A 155 15.69 3.50 9.41
C ASN A 155 16.20 2.25 8.68
N ASN A 156 16.58 2.39 7.41
CA ASN A 156 17.07 1.28 6.56
C ASN A 156 18.58 1.34 6.30
N ILE A 157 19.25 2.45 6.64
CA ILE A 157 20.72 2.64 6.63
C ILE A 157 21.28 2.59 8.05
#